data_AF-H1W1L9-F1
#
_entry.id   AF-H1W1L9-F1
#
_cell.length_a   1.000
_cell.length_b   1.000
_cell.length_c   1.000
_cell.angle_alpha   90.00
_cell.angle_beta   90.00
_cell.angle_gamma   90.00
#
_symmetry.space_group_name_H-M   'P 1'
#
loop_
_entity.id
_entity.type
_entity.pdbx_description
1 polymer ?
#
loop_
_entity_poly.entity_id
_entity_poly.type
_entity_poly.pdbx_seq_one_letter_code
_entity_poly.pdbx_strand_id
1 'polypeptide(L)'
;MPAVKAMAARPNTYRVSTTTRSKRFGALKHNHVSNIARHGRPPLSEKSLLSSANFTLSLLPIRLAHRIQALRNLPYIVVSNPNISRIYNNYVHSLSTLLPWWTKGGDSAVRTLDDEIRFTEVLAELVATHTDTIPILARGFLECRRYISPQEVTRFLDEHLRARIGTRLVAEQHIALHYSSQPHFDPGASPTPCPEHPSYIGVIDTALRPAHIIESCAGFVADICELRYGVRPQLYIDGEPDTTFAFIPMHLEYIVTELLKNAFRATVEHRDNKEPIVVTIAPEPPRSNHTLKIEVPKETRGRLSGV
;
A
#
# COMPACT_ATOMS: atom_id res chain seq x y z
N MET A 1 -43.22 42.35 -27.60
CA MET A 1 -42.95 42.86 -26.24
C MET A 1 -43.56 41.89 -25.23
N PRO A 2 -42.80 41.47 -24.21
CA PRO A 2 -43.10 40.28 -23.43
C PRO A 2 -44.21 40.55 -22.41
N ALA A 3 -44.96 39.50 -22.11
CA ALA A 3 -46.03 39.49 -21.14
C ALA A 3 -45.75 38.46 -20.03
N VAL A 4 -46.20 38.88 -18.85
CA VAL A 4 -46.62 38.08 -17.69
C VAL A 4 -45.56 37.55 -16.73
N LYS A 5 -45.72 38.07 -15.51
CA LYS A 5 -45.05 37.81 -14.25
C LYS A 5 -45.84 36.71 -13.52
N ALA A 6 -45.17 35.71 -12.96
CA ALA A 6 -45.71 34.90 -11.87
C ALA A 6 -44.59 34.54 -10.89
N MET A 7 -44.82 34.84 -9.62
CA MET A 7 -43.96 34.55 -8.48
C MET A 7 -43.97 33.05 -8.14
N ALA A 8 -42.82 32.50 -7.74
CA ALA A 8 -42.73 31.53 -6.63
C ALA A 8 -41.28 31.32 -6.14
N ALA A 9 -41.13 31.41 -4.80
CA ALA A 9 -40.16 30.73 -3.93
C ALA A 9 -38.63 30.99 -4.04
N ARG A 10 -38.11 31.77 -3.06
CA ARG A 10 -36.77 31.64 -2.43
C ARG A 10 -36.77 30.38 -1.48
N PRO A 11 -35.68 29.89 -0.81
CA PRO A 11 -34.49 30.63 -0.37
C PRO A 11 -33.15 29.84 -0.13
N ASN A 12 -32.16 30.61 0.36
CA ASN A 12 -31.09 30.25 1.30
C ASN A 12 -29.84 29.48 0.82
N THR A 13 -28.82 30.28 0.54
CA THR A 13 -27.43 30.09 0.95
C THR A 13 -27.29 29.56 2.38
N TYR A 14 -26.62 28.43 2.54
CA TYR A 14 -26.12 27.97 3.84
C TYR A 14 -24.59 28.07 3.88
N ARG A 15 -24.12 29.05 4.66
CA ARG A 15 -22.75 29.16 5.15
C ARG A 15 -22.67 28.30 6.40
N VAL A 16 -21.79 27.30 6.43
CA VAL A 16 -21.50 26.52 7.65
C VAL A 16 -20.12 26.92 8.15
N SER A 17 -20.11 27.73 9.19
CA SER A 17 -19.00 27.95 10.11
C SER A 17 -19.09 26.91 11.24
N THR A 18 -18.03 26.14 11.45
CA THR A 18 -17.88 25.29 12.65
C THR A 18 -16.54 25.58 13.32
N THR A 19 -16.61 26.39 14.39
CA THR A 19 -15.58 26.46 15.43
C THR A 19 -16.14 25.76 16.66
N THR A 20 -15.54 24.63 17.07
CA THR A 20 -15.00 24.36 18.42
C THR A 20 -15.05 22.85 18.76
N ARG A 21 -13.88 22.37 19.22
CA ARG A 21 -13.61 21.13 19.99
C ARG A 21 -13.63 19.78 19.26
N SER A 22 -12.50 19.49 18.62
CA SER A 22 -11.92 18.13 18.64
C SER A 22 -10.39 18.22 18.62
N LYS A 23 -9.78 18.42 19.80
CA LYS A 23 -8.32 18.56 19.98
C LYS A 23 -7.57 17.20 20.02
N ARG A 24 -8.14 16.10 19.51
CA ARG A 24 -7.46 14.77 19.54
C ARG A 24 -7.46 13.95 18.24
N PHE A 25 -8.00 14.45 17.14
CA PHE A 25 -8.17 13.64 15.92
C PHE A 25 -7.43 14.17 14.67
N GLY A 26 -6.44 15.05 14.85
CA GLY A 26 -5.70 15.69 13.76
C GLY A 26 -4.47 14.94 13.22
N ALA A 27 -4.02 13.84 13.84
CA ALA A 27 -2.71 13.26 13.57
C ALA A 27 -2.66 12.12 12.52
N LEU A 28 -3.77 11.80 11.85
CA LEU A 28 -3.83 10.74 10.84
C LEU A 28 -3.92 11.27 9.40
N LYS A 29 -3.43 12.47 9.14
CA LYS A 29 -3.35 13.06 7.80
C LYS A 29 -1.92 12.99 7.27
N HIS A 30 -1.78 12.23 6.18
CA HIS A 30 -0.61 12.05 5.30
C HIS A 30 0.35 10.91 5.68
N ASN A 31 0.06 9.72 5.12
CA ASN A 31 1.05 8.65 4.92
C ASN A 31 2.01 9.07 3.81
N HIS A 32 2.91 10.02 4.08
CA HIS A 32 4.03 10.28 3.20
C HIS A 32 5.05 9.14 3.33
N VAL A 33 5.70 8.78 2.20
CA VAL A 33 6.88 7.90 2.17
C VAL A 33 7.93 8.34 3.20
N SER A 34 8.02 9.64 3.49
CA SER A 34 8.89 10.20 4.53
C SER A 34 8.58 9.70 5.96
N ASN A 35 7.32 9.45 6.31
CA ASN A 35 6.95 8.88 7.61
C ASN A 35 7.33 7.40 7.72
N ILE A 36 7.46 6.70 6.59
CA ILE A 36 7.85 5.29 6.52
C ILE A 36 9.39 5.16 6.54
N ALA A 37 10.09 6.10 5.91
CA ALA A 37 11.55 6.21 5.89
C ALA A 37 12.17 6.76 7.19
N ARG A 38 11.36 7.22 8.16
CA ARG A 38 11.84 7.94 9.36
C ARG A 38 12.74 7.13 10.29
N HIS A 39 12.75 5.80 10.20
CA HIS A 39 13.49 4.93 11.12
C HIS A 39 15.00 4.85 10.81
N GLY A 40 15.42 5.37 9.65
CA GLY A 40 16.83 5.43 9.24
C GLY A 40 17.20 4.38 8.19
N ARG A 41 18.47 4.41 7.75
CA ARG A 41 19.02 3.42 6.82
C ARG A 41 19.50 2.18 7.60
N PRO A 42 19.22 0.96 7.12
CA PRO A 42 19.80 -0.24 7.68
C PRO A 42 21.34 -0.24 7.59
N PRO A 43 22.05 -0.95 8.51
CA PRO A 43 21.49 -1.67 9.66
C PRO A 43 20.98 -0.69 10.72
N LEU A 44 19.79 -0.97 11.24
CA LEU A 44 19.17 -0.13 12.26
C LEU A 44 19.73 -0.42 13.66
N SER A 45 19.77 0.61 14.51
CA SER A 45 19.98 0.42 15.94
C SER A 45 18.81 -0.35 16.56
N GLU A 46 19.06 -1.08 17.66
CA GLU A 46 18.02 -1.76 18.45
C GLU A 46 16.84 -0.81 18.77
N LYS A 47 17.15 0.41 19.23
CA LYS A 47 16.13 1.42 19.53
C LYS A 47 15.26 1.76 18.31
N SER A 48 15.85 1.84 17.13
CA SER A 48 15.13 2.12 15.88
C SER A 48 14.24 0.95 15.46
N LEU A 49 14.70 -0.30 15.63
CA LEU A 49 13.91 -1.51 15.35
C LEU A 49 12.71 -1.61 16.29
N LEU A 50 12.91 -1.44 17.59
CA LEU A 50 11.83 -1.41 18.58
C LEU A 50 10.83 -0.29 18.29
N SER A 51 11.31 0.89 17.88
CA SER A 51 10.44 1.99 17.48
C SER A 51 9.62 1.66 16.22
N SER A 52 10.21 0.95 15.24
CA SER A 52 9.50 0.49 14.05
C SER A 52 8.44 -0.54 14.39
N ALA A 53 8.77 -1.52 15.24
CA ALA A 53 7.86 -2.56 15.69
C ALA A 53 6.63 -1.97 16.41
N ASN A 54 6.86 -1.10 17.39
CA ASN A 54 5.77 -0.47 18.13
C ASN A 54 4.95 0.50 17.26
N PHE A 55 5.56 1.17 16.28
CA PHE A 55 4.82 1.95 15.31
C PHE A 55 3.85 1.07 14.51
N THR A 56 4.32 -0.07 14.00
CA THR A 56 3.48 -1.06 13.31
C THR A 56 2.34 -1.53 14.22
N LEU A 57 2.64 -1.87 15.47
CA LEU A 57 1.63 -2.32 16.45
C LEU A 57 0.58 -1.24 16.79
N SER A 58 0.95 0.04 16.81
CA SER A 58 -0.01 1.13 17.05
C SER A 58 -1.03 1.32 15.91
N LEU A 59 -0.72 0.85 14.70
CA LEU A 59 -1.56 1.05 13.51
C LEU A 59 -2.37 -0.18 13.11
N LEU A 60 -1.74 -1.35 13.07
CA LEU A 60 -2.34 -2.56 12.47
C LEU A 60 -3.63 -3.01 13.16
N PRO A 61 -3.71 -3.16 14.50
CA PRO A 61 -4.94 -3.59 15.18
C PRO A 61 -6.15 -2.70 14.87
N ILE A 62 -5.94 -1.38 14.87
CA ILE A 62 -6.99 -0.39 14.55
C ILE A 62 -7.46 -0.56 13.10
N ARG A 63 -6.51 -0.70 12.16
CA ARG A 63 -6.82 -0.87 10.73
C ARG A 63 -7.55 -2.18 10.47
N LEU A 64 -7.15 -3.28 11.11
CA LEU A 64 -7.83 -4.58 11.03
C LEU A 64 -9.26 -4.49 11.60
N ALA A 65 -9.45 -3.85 12.75
CA ALA A 65 -10.77 -3.64 13.34
C ALA A 65 -11.72 -2.88 12.39
N HIS A 66 -11.22 -1.83 11.72
CA HIS A 66 -11.99 -1.12 10.70
C HIS A 66 -12.32 -2.00 9.48
N ARG A 67 -11.47 -2.97 9.11
CA ARG A 67 -11.79 -3.92 8.02
C ARG A 67 -12.86 -4.92 8.43
N ILE A 68 -12.80 -5.44 9.66
CA ILE A 68 -13.85 -6.29 10.23
C ILE A 68 -15.19 -5.55 10.24
N GLN A 69 -15.20 -4.30 10.70
CA GLN A 69 -16.41 -3.47 10.70
C GLN A 69 -16.95 -3.23 9.29
N ALA A 70 -16.09 -2.91 8.32
CA ALA A 70 -16.50 -2.73 6.93
C ALA A 70 -17.17 -3.98 6.35
N LEU A 71 -16.61 -5.17 6.63
CA LEU A 71 -17.21 -6.44 6.21
C LEU A 71 -18.57 -6.70 6.90
N ARG A 72 -18.68 -6.39 8.20
CA ARG A 72 -19.94 -6.53 8.95
C ARG A 72 -21.06 -5.59 8.48
N ASN A 73 -20.70 -4.46 7.86
CA ASN A 73 -21.65 -3.49 7.34
C ASN A 73 -22.22 -3.87 5.95
N LEU A 74 -21.73 -4.95 5.33
CA LEU A 74 -22.32 -5.48 4.10
C LEU A 74 -23.69 -6.14 4.41
N PRO A 75 -24.59 -6.26 3.42
CA PRO A 75 -25.85 -6.99 3.60
C PRO A 75 -25.60 -8.41 4.10
N TYR A 76 -26.43 -8.90 5.04
CA TYR A 76 -26.23 -10.20 5.69
C TYR A 76 -26.04 -11.36 4.69
N ILE A 77 -26.82 -11.36 3.60
CA ILE A 77 -26.74 -12.36 2.54
C ILE A 77 -25.39 -12.34 1.79
N VAL A 78 -24.74 -11.17 1.71
CA VAL A 78 -23.40 -11.00 1.13
C VAL A 78 -22.34 -11.51 2.11
N VAL A 79 -22.44 -11.14 3.40
CA VAL A 79 -21.51 -11.61 4.44
C VAL A 79 -21.54 -13.13 4.61
N SER A 80 -22.71 -13.74 4.41
CA SER A 80 -22.91 -15.20 4.49
C SER A 80 -22.24 -15.97 3.36
N ASN A 81 -21.77 -15.30 2.29
CA ASN A 81 -21.04 -15.95 1.22
C ASN A 81 -19.73 -16.59 1.77
N PRO A 82 -19.40 -17.84 1.41
CA PRO A 82 -18.21 -18.52 1.94
C PRO A 82 -16.90 -17.78 1.70
N ASN A 83 -16.74 -17.12 0.55
CA ASN A 83 -15.53 -16.36 0.23
C ASN A 83 -15.42 -15.10 1.10
N ILE A 84 -16.53 -14.36 1.26
CA ILE A 84 -16.55 -13.13 2.09
C ILE A 84 -16.39 -13.48 3.57
N SER A 85 -17.06 -14.53 4.04
CA SER A 85 -16.93 -15.06 5.40
C SER A 85 -15.50 -15.54 5.70
N ARG A 86 -14.85 -16.21 4.75
CA ARG A 86 -13.43 -16.59 4.87
C ARG A 86 -12.54 -15.37 5.10
N ILE A 87 -12.73 -14.30 4.32
CA ILE A 87 -11.94 -13.07 4.49
C ILE A 87 -12.26 -12.38 5.82
N TYR A 88 -13.52 -12.35 6.22
CA TYR A 88 -13.90 -11.87 7.56
C TYR A 88 -13.18 -12.63 8.67
N ASN A 89 -13.17 -13.97 8.62
CA ASN A 89 -12.51 -14.81 9.60
C ASN A 89 -10.98 -14.60 9.61
N ASN A 90 -10.35 -14.42 8.44
CA ASN A 90 -8.94 -14.07 8.36
C ASN A 90 -8.65 -12.75 9.09
N TYR A 91 -9.46 -11.70 8.88
CA TYR A 91 -9.28 -10.43 9.60
C TYR A 91 -9.50 -10.55 11.11
N VAL A 92 -10.51 -11.31 11.54
CA VAL A 92 -10.75 -11.60 12.96
C VAL A 92 -9.56 -12.33 13.58
N HIS A 93 -9.07 -13.38 12.92
CA HIS A 93 -7.91 -14.14 13.38
C HIS A 93 -6.66 -13.25 13.47
N SER A 94 -6.39 -12.42 12.46
CA SER A 94 -5.25 -11.49 12.48
C SER A 94 -5.34 -10.49 13.63
N LEU A 95 -6.54 -9.93 13.88
CA LEU A 95 -6.72 -9.02 15.01
C LEU A 95 -6.49 -9.74 16.33
N SER A 96 -7.11 -10.92 16.53
CA SER A 96 -6.93 -11.74 17.73
C SER A 96 -5.47 -12.12 17.99
N THR A 97 -4.69 -12.31 16.93
CA THR A 97 -3.24 -12.61 17.03
C THR A 97 -2.44 -11.40 17.48
N LEU A 98 -2.83 -10.18 17.08
CA LEU A 98 -2.16 -8.93 17.50
C LEU A 98 -2.64 -8.40 18.85
N LEU A 99 -3.85 -8.75 19.30
CA LEU A 99 -4.41 -8.25 20.56
C LEU A 99 -3.52 -8.51 21.78
N PRO A 100 -2.91 -9.70 22.00
CA PRO A 100 -2.02 -9.95 23.13
C PRO A 100 -0.81 -9.02 23.18
N TRP A 101 -0.28 -8.61 22.02
CA TRP A 101 0.81 -7.64 21.93
C TRP A 101 0.30 -6.26 22.33
N TRP A 102 -0.85 -5.84 21.79
CA TRP A 102 -1.43 -4.53 22.06
C TRP A 102 -1.85 -4.35 23.53
N THR A 103 -2.41 -5.38 24.18
CA THR A 103 -2.90 -5.31 25.57
C THR A 103 -1.79 -5.37 26.62
N LYS A 104 -0.63 -5.97 26.33
CA LYS A 104 0.50 -6.08 27.26
C LYS A 104 1.24 -4.76 27.52
N GLY A 105 1.11 -3.76 26.65
CA GLY A 105 1.86 -2.51 26.80
C GLY A 105 1.54 -1.39 25.83
N GLY A 106 0.46 -1.48 25.05
CA GLY A 106 0.08 -0.46 24.07
C GLY A 106 1.21 -0.16 23.07
N ASP A 107 1.61 1.11 23.01
CA ASP A 107 2.66 1.63 22.11
C ASP A 107 4.10 1.30 22.55
N SER A 108 4.29 0.50 23.60
CA SER A 108 5.62 0.06 24.08
C SER A 108 5.58 -1.40 24.55
N ALA A 109 4.85 -2.22 23.81
CA ALA A 109 4.72 -3.65 24.08
C ALA A 109 5.95 -4.44 23.62
N VAL A 110 6.57 -4.06 22.50
CA VAL A 110 7.80 -4.67 22.01
C VAL A 110 8.99 -3.96 22.66
N ARG A 111 9.61 -4.59 23.66
CA ARG A 111 10.63 -3.94 24.52
C ARG A 111 12.03 -4.48 24.35
N THR A 112 12.14 -5.70 23.87
CA THR A 112 13.40 -6.43 23.71
C THR A 112 13.58 -6.88 22.27
N LEU A 113 14.81 -7.15 21.85
CA LEU A 113 15.08 -7.74 20.53
C LEU A 113 14.37 -9.09 20.36
N ASP A 114 14.29 -9.91 21.43
CA ASP A 114 13.55 -11.17 21.39
C ASP A 114 12.04 -10.97 21.15
N ASP A 115 11.44 -9.92 21.72
CA ASP A 115 10.06 -9.55 21.41
C ASP A 115 9.90 -9.12 19.95
N GLU A 116 10.87 -8.37 19.44
CA GLU A 116 10.85 -7.83 18.08
C GLU A 116 10.99 -8.94 17.02
N ILE A 117 11.84 -9.94 17.26
CA ILE A 117 11.97 -11.14 16.40
C ILE A 117 10.63 -11.87 16.36
N ARG A 118 10.08 -12.23 17.53
CA ARG A 118 8.78 -12.94 17.63
C ARG A 118 7.64 -12.14 17.00
N PHE A 119 7.63 -10.82 17.18
CA PHE A 119 6.63 -9.95 16.59
C PHE A 119 6.74 -9.91 15.06
N THR A 120 7.95 -9.88 14.53
CA THR A 120 8.22 -9.89 13.08
C THR A 120 7.77 -11.21 12.44
N GLU A 121 8.00 -12.35 13.09
CA GLU A 121 7.51 -13.66 12.65
C GLU A 121 5.98 -13.68 12.54
N VAL A 122 5.29 -13.19 13.58
CA VAL A 122 3.83 -13.04 13.58
C VAL A 122 3.38 -12.15 12.42
N LEU A 123 4.04 -11.01 12.20
CA LEU A 123 3.68 -10.11 11.09
C LEU A 123 3.86 -10.77 9.72
N ALA A 124 4.93 -11.53 9.53
CA ALA A 124 5.18 -12.25 8.28
C ALA A 124 4.06 -13.25 7.99
N GLU A 125 3.62 -14.02 9.00
CA GLU A 125 2.47 -14.94 8.88
C GLU A 125 1.16 -14.19 8.55
N LEU A 126 0.91 -13.05 9.19
CA LEU A 126 -0.27 -12.24 8.90
C LEU A 126 -0.24 -11.67 7.47
N VAL A 127 0.91 -11.20 7.00
CA VAL A 127 1.07 -10.73 5.61
C VAL A 127 0.82 -11.86 4.61
N ALA A 128 1.30 -13.07 4.89
CA ALA A 128 1.08 -14.25 4.07
C ALA A 128 -0.40 -14.68 4.03
N THR A 129 -1.08 -14.68 5.19
CA THR A 129 -2.50 -15.05 5.34
C THR A 129 -3.44 -14.21 4.47
N HIS A 130 -3.07 -12.95 4.22
CA HIS A 130 -3.88 -11.99 3.46
C HIS A 130 -3.48 -11.87 1.99
N THR A 131 -2.62 -12.75 1.46
CA THR A 131 -2.12 -12.67 0.07
C THR A 131 -3.27 -12.72 -0.94
N ASP A 132 -4.16 -13.71 -0.82
CA ASP A 132 -5.26 -13.95 -1.76
C ASP A 132 -6.56 -13.18 -1.44
N THR A 133 -6.51 -12.18 -0.56
CA THR A 133 -7.72 -11.46 -0.13
C THR A 133 -8.52 -10.87 -1.29
N ILE A 134 -7.85 -10.30 -2.30
CA ILE A 134 -8.50 -9.63 -3.43
C ILE A 134 -9.21 -10.62 -4.38
N PRO A 135 -8.56 -11.66 -4.91
CA PRO A 135 -9.24 -12.63 -5.78
C PRO A 135 -10.39 -13.36 -5.04
N ILE A 136 -10.23 -13.67 -3.75
CA ILE A 136 -11.30 -14.30 -2.95
C ILE A 136 -12.49 -13.34 -2.78
N LEU A 137 -12.25 -12.06 -2.43
CA LEU A 137 -13.33 -11.06 -2.34
C LEU A 137 -14.03 -10.86 -3.68
N ALA A 138 -13.28 -10.72 -4.77
CA ALA A 138 -13.85 -10.54 -6.10
C ALA A 138 -14.78 -11.70 -6.47
N ARG A 139 -14.38 -12.95 -6.18
CA ARG A 139 -15.22 -14.14 -6.36
C ARG A 139 -16.48 -14.08 -5.51
N GLY A 140 -16.37 -13.71 -4.24
CA GLY A 140 -17.53 -13.58 -3.34
C GLY A 140 -18.55 -12.54 -3.83
N PHE A 141 -18.09 -11.36 -4.28
CA PHE A 141 -18.98 -10.34 -4.83
C PHE A 141 -19.61 -10.76 -6.16
N LEU A 142 -18.88 -11.49 -7.00
CA LEU A 142 -19.42 -12.03 -8.25
C LEU A 142 -20.59 -13.00 -7.98
N GLU A 143 -20.44 -13.88 -6.99
CA GLU A 143 -21.49 -14.81 -6.55
C GLU A 143 -22.69 -14.07 -5.93
N CYS A 144 -22.44 -12.93 -5.28
CA CYS A 144 -23.47 -12.11 -4.64
C CYS A 144 -24.06 -10.99 -5.53
N ARG A 145 -23.74 -10.92 -6.82
CA ARG A 145 -24.12 -9.80 -7.72
C ARG A 145 -25.62 -9.48 -7.80
N ARG A 146 -26.49 -10.41 -7.40
CA ARG A 146 -27.96 -10.22 -7.35
C ARG A 146 -28.43 -9.51 -6.07
N TYR A 147 -27.57 -9.40 -5.07
CA TYR A 147 -27.91 -8.98 -3.71
C TYR A 147 -27.18 -7.71 -3.27
N ILE A 148 -26.35 -7.14 -4.14
CA ILE A 148 -25.61 -5.90 -3.90
C ILE A 148 -25.41 -5.16 -5.23
N SER A 149 -25.54 -3.84 -5.21
CA SER A 149 -25.37 -3.05 -6.43
C SER A 149 -23.90 -3.01 -6.88
N PRO A 150 -23.62 -2.92 -8.19
CA PRO A 150 -22.25 -2.76 -8.70
C PRO A 150 -21.53 -1.54 -8.12
N GLN A 151 -22.26 -0.45 -7.85
CA GLN A 151 -21.72 0.78 -7.26
C GLN A 151 -21.26 0.55 -5.82
N GLU A 152 -22.03 -0.19 -5.02
CA GLU A 152 -21.66 -0.53 -3.64
C GLU A 152 -20.46 -1.47 -3.61
N VAL A 153 -20.40 -2.46 -4.51
CA VAL A 153 -19.25 -3.36 -4.65
C VAL A 153 -17.99 -2.57 -4.99
N THR A 154 -18.08 -1.67 -5.98
CA THR A 154 -16.94 -0.84 -6.42
C THR A 154 -16.43 0.03 -5.26
N ARG A 155 -17.33 0.76 -4.60
CA ARG A 155 -16.98 1.57 -3.42
C ARG A 155 -16.31 0.73 -2.32
N PHE A 156 -16.89 -0.43 -2.01
CA PHE A 156 -16.33 -1.31 -0.98
C PHE A 156 -14.92 -1.78 -1.37
N LEU A 157 -14.73 -2.26 -2.61
CA LEU A 157 -13.44 -2.76 -3.07
C LEU A 157 -12.38 -1.65 -3.11
N ASP A 158 -12.72 -0.44 -3.54
CA ASP A 158 -11.79 0.71 -3.54
C ASP A 158 -11.32 1.06 -2.13
N GLU A 159 -12.26 1.15 -1.18
CA GLU A 159 -11.94 1.40 0.23
C GLU A 159 -11.15 0.25 0.83
N HIS A 160 -11.47 -1.00 0.47
CA HIS A 160 -10.79 -2.19 0.95
C HIS A 160 -9.35 -2.27 0.44
N LEU A 161 -9.14 -2.08 -0.86
CA LEU A 161 -7.85 -2.08 -1.53
C LEU A 161 -6.95 -0.99 -0.96
N ARG A 162 -7.44 0.24 -0.86
CA ARG A 162 -6.65 1.37 -0.31
C ARG A 162 -6.21 1.11 1.13
N ALA A 163 -7.11 0.62 1.98
CA ALA A 163 -6.78 0.30 3.36
C ALA A 163 -5.79 -0.88 3.45
N ARG A 164 -5.96 -1.91 2.61
CA ARG A 164 -5.08 -3.08 2.57
C ARG A 164 -3.67 -2.71 2.10
N ILE A 165 -3.53 -1.96 1.01
CA ILE A 165 -2.22 -1.49 0.50
C ILE A 165 -1.46 -0.76 1.60
N GLY A 166 -2.10 0.22 2.26
CA GLY A 166 -1.45 0.97 3.32
C GLY A 166 -1.10 0.14 4.56
N THR A 167 -1.91 -0.86 4.91
CA THR A 167 -1.64 -1.75 6.07
C THR A 167 -0.51 -2.72 5.76
N ARG A 168 -0.54 -3.33 4.57
CA ARG A 168 0.50 -4.25 4.08
C ARG A 168 1.84 -3.53 3.98
N LEU A 169 1.86 -2.31 3.45
CA LEU A 169 3.08 -1.49 3.36
C LEU A 169 3.74 -1.25 4.72
N VAL A 170 2.96 -0.94 5.76
CA VAL A 170 3.51 -0.73 7.11
C VAL A 170 4.11 -2.02 7.68
N ALA A 171 3.44 -3.16 7.47
CA ALA A 171 3.94 -4.46 7.92
C ALA A 171 5.23 -4.86 7.19
N GLU A 172 5.20 -4.85 5.84
CA GLU A 172 6.33 -5.22 5.00
C GLU A 172 7.53 -4.29 5.22
N GLN A 173 7.32 -3.00 5.49
CA GLN A 173 8.41 -2.09 5.85
C GLN A 173 9.15 -2.58 7.09
N HIS A 174 8.44 -2.90 8.16
CA HIS A 174 9.09 -3.35 9.38
C HIS A 174 9.82 -4.68 9.18
N ILE A 175 9.19 -5.62 8.49
CA ILE A 175 9.79 -6.92 8.12
C ILE A 175 11.10 -6.70 7.34
N ALA A 176 11.09 -5.84 6.32
CA ALA A 176 12.27 -5.53 5.53
C ALA A 176 13.38 -4.86 6.36
N LEU A 177 13.02 -3.92 7.24
CA LEU A 177 13.97 -3.26 8.14
C LEU A 177 14.59 -4.23 9.16
N HIS A 178 13.80 -5.19 9.65
CA HIS A 178 14.27 -6.25 10.54
C HIS A 178 15.35 -7.10 9.85
N TYR A 179 15.02 -7.70 8.71
CA TYR A 179 15.93 -8.60 8.00
C TYR A 179 17.22 -7.89 7.54
N SER A 180 17.11 -6.65 7.04
CA SER A 180 18.27 -5.85 6.63
C SER A 180 19.14 -5.35 7.79
N SER A 181 18.74 -5.58 9.04
CA SER A 181 19.50 -5.18 10.24
C SER A 181 20.13 -6.37 10.98
N GLN A 182 19.96 -7.61 10.51
CA GLN A 182 20.52 -8.79 11.17
C GLN A 182 22.01 -9.04 10.82
N PRO A 183 22.86 -9.48 11.78
CA PRO A 183 24.31 -9.69 11.56
C PRO A 183 24.67 -10.87 10.64
N HIS A 184 23.85 -11.92 10.59
CA HIS A 184 24.09 -13.16 9.83
C HIS A 184 22.96 -13.39 8.83
N PHE A 185 22.72 -12.37 8.01
CA PHE A 185 21.62 -12.31 7.07
C PHE A 185 21.78 -13.28 5.89
N ASP A 186 20.72 -14.03 5.59
CA ASP A 186 20.53 -14.72 4.31
C ASP A 186 19.82 -13.77 3.32
N PRO A 187 20.45 -13.35 2.21
CA PRO A 187 19.83 -12.53 1.16
C PRO A 187 18.45 -12.98 0.69
N GLY A 188 18.14 -14.28 0.73
CA GLY A 188 16.84 -14.81 0.33
C GLY A 188 15.71 -14.58 1.35
N ALA A 189 16.02 -14.23 2.60
CA ALA A 189 15.04 -14.07 3.67
C ALA A 189 14.40 -12.66 3.72
N SER A 190 15.03 -11.66 3.10
CA SER A 190 14.47 -10.30 3.02
C SER A 190 13.49 -10.18 1.84
N PRO A 191 12.36 -9.48 2.01
CA PRO A 191 11.49 -9.12 0.89
C PRO A 191 12.14 -8.11 -0.09
N THR A 192 13.34 -7.58 0.21
CA THR A 192 14.06 -6.64 -0.68
C THR A 192 15.53 -7.03 -0.89
N PRO A 193 16.07 -6.86 -2.12
CA PRO A 193 17.49 -7.08 -2.40
C PRO A 193 18.39 -6.21 -1.52
N CYS A 194 19.43 -6.82 -0.94
CA CYS A 194 20.41 -6.13 -0.10
C CYS A 194 21.82 -6.22 -0.72
N PRO A 195 22.12 -5.44 -1.79
CA PRO A 195 23.47 -5.39 -2.37
C PRO A 195 24.45 -4.67 -1.42
N GLU A 196 25.76 -4.75 -1.67
CA GLU A 196 26.82 -4.11 -0.85
C GLU A 196 26.63 -2.58 -0.69
N HIS A 197 25.90 -1.94 -1.61
CA HIS A 197 25.48 -0.53 -1.54
C HIS A 197 23.96 -0.43 -1.71
N PRO A 198 23.15 -0.72 -0.68
CA PRO A 198 21.71 -0.78 -0.83
C PRO A 198 21.14 0.64 -0.97
N SER A 199 20.48 0.90 -2.10
CA SER A 199 19.60 2.07 -2.27
C SER A 199 18.30 1.92 -1.45
N TYR A 200 18.12 0.80 -0.75
CA TYR A 200 16.89 0.44 -0.06
C TYR A 200 16.82 0.94 1.39
N ILE A 201 15.64 1.41 1.77
CA ILE A 201 15.22 1.71 3.14
C ILE A 201 13.97 0.89 3.42
N GLY A 202 14.15 -0.34 3.90
CA GLY A 202 13.06 -1.32 3.95
C GLY A 202 12.54 -1.60 2.54
N VAL A 203 11.23 -1.43 2.30
CA VAL A 203 10.62 -1.65 0.98
C VAL A 203 10.75 -0.46 0.01
N ILE A 204 11.39 0.63 0.43
CA ILE A 204 11.57 1.83 -0.40
C ILE A 204 12.92 1.75 -1.09
N ASP A 205 12.94 1.79 -2.40
CA ASP A 205 14.16 2.02 -3.19
C ASP A 205 14.32 3.53 -3.40
N THR A 206 15.44 4.10 -2.94
CA THR A 206 15.72 5.54 -3.03
C THR A 206 16.20 5.99 -4.42
N ALA A 207 16.57 5.04 -5.28
CA ALA A 207 17.09 5.29 -6.62
C ALA A 207 16.45 4.33 -7.64
N LEU A 208 15.14 4.10 -7.52
CA LEU A 208 14.40 3.21 -8.42
C LEU A 208 14.48 3.72 -9.85
N ARG A 209 14.93 2.85 -10.76
CA ARG A 209 14.88 3.06 -12.21
C ARG A 209 13.63 2.41 -12.79
N PRO A 210 12.60 3.18 -13.23
CA PRO A 210 11.34 2.63 -13.69
C PRO A 210 11.49 1.79 -14.96
N ALA A 211 12.46 2.12 -15.83
CA ALA A 211 12.74 1.37 -17.05
C ALA A 211 12.96 -0.13 -16.77
N HIS A 212 13.74 -0.46 -15.74
CA HIS A 212 13.99 -1.85 -15.34
C HIS A 212 12.71 -2.60 -14.96
N ILE A 213 11.83 -1.96 -14.20
CA ILE A 213 10.57 -2.57 -13.79
C ILE A 213 9.66 -2.76 -15.01
N ILE A 214 9.59 -1.77 -15.89
CA ILE A 214 8.82 -1.85 -17.13
C ILE A 214 9.33 -2.99 -18.02
N GLU A 215 10.64 -3.11 -18.21
CA GLU A 215 11.26 -4.19 -18.99
C GLU A 215 10.97 -5.57 -18.39
N SER A 216 11.13 -5.73 -17.08
CA SER A 216 10.84 -6.98 -16.38
C SER A 216 9.36 -7.38 -16.51
N CYS A 217 8.45 -6.43 -16.25
CA CYS A 217 7.01 -6.66 -16.42
C CYS A 217 6.66 -6.96 -17.88
N ALA A 218 7.29 -6.29 -18.84
CA ALA A 218 7.08 -6.51 -20.27
C ALA A 218 7.51 -7.91 -20.67
N GLY A 219 8.68 -8.37 -20.23
CA GLY A 219 9.16 -9.73 -20.46
C GLY A 219 8.17 -10.77 -19.92
N PHE A 220 7.78 -10.64 -18.66
CA PHE A 220 6.83 -11.54 -18.01
C PHE A 220 5.47 -11.59 -18.72
N VAL A 221 4.90 -10.43 -19.08
CA VAL A 221 3.59 -10.38 -19.75
C VAL A 221 3.69 -10.88 -21.19
N ALA A 222 4.80 -10.61 -21.88
CA ALA A 222 5.05 -11.11 -23.22
C ALA A 222 5.15 -12.66 -23.23
N ASP A 223 5.78 -13.27 -22.22
CA ASP A 223 5.80 -14.74 -22.05
C ASP A 223 4.38 -15.30 -21.91
N ILE A 224 3.50 -14.64 -21.13
CA ILE A 224 2.10 -15.04 -20.97
C ILE A 224 1.36 -14.96 -22.32
N CYS A 225 1.58 -13.90 -23.09
CA CYS A 225 0.98 -13.72 -24.40
C CYS A 225 1.45 -14.78 -25.40
N GLU A 226 2.74 -15.09 -25.41
CA GLU A 226 3.33 -16.11 -26.27
C GLU A 226 2.74 -17.49 -25.96
N LEU A 227 2.66 -17.86 -24.68
CA LEU A 227 2.08 -19.13 -24.24
C LEU A 227 0.59 -19.24 -24.58
N ARG A 228 -0.18 -18.15 -24.48
CA ARG A 228 -1.64 -18.19 -24.63
C ARG A 228 -2.13 -17.96 -26.06
N TYR A 229 -1.41 -17.17 -26.84
CA TYR A 229 -1.84 -16.70 -28.16
C TYR A 229 -0.81 -16.98 -29.27
N GLY A 230 0.37 -17.50 -28.95
CA GLY A 230 1.44 -17.77 -29.92
C GLY A 230 2.12 -16.51 -30.46
N VAL A 231 1.84 -15.34 -29.87
CA VAL A 231 2.39 -14.05 -30.29
C VAL A 231 3.05 -13.39 -29.09
N ARG A 232 4.28 -12.91 -29.29
CA ARG A 232 5.05 -12.15 -28.31
C ARG A 232 5.13 -10.69 -28.75
N PRO A 233 4.27 -9.78 -28.25
CA PRO A 233 4.31 -8.40 -28.71
C PRO A 233 5.58 -7.70 -28.23
N GLN A 234 5.98 -6.65 -28.94
CA GLN A 234 7.17 -5.87 -28.64
C GLN A 234 6.81 -4.64 -27.81
N LEU A 235 7.72 -4.26 -26.91
CA LEU A 235 7.62 -3.04 -26.13
C LEU A 235 8.88 -2.17 -26.35
N TYR A 236 8.66 -0.88 -26.57
CA TYR A 236 9.71 0.12 -26.69
C TYR A 236 9.55 1.17 -25.59
N ILE A 237 10.66 1.53 -24.94
CA ILE A 237 10.70 2.58 -23.93
C ILE A 237 11.36 3.81 -24.55
N ASP A 238 10.68 4.95 -24.48
CA ASP A 238 11.22 6.24 -24.91
C ASP A 238 11.17 7.31 -23.80
N GLY A 239 11.65 8.52 -24.11
CA GLY A 239 11.84 9.59 -23.13
C GLY A 239 13.17 9.47 -22.38
N GLU A 240 13.13 9.48 -21.04
CA GLU A 240 14.31 9.48 -20.16
C GLU A 240 14.42 8.19 -19.34
N PRO A 241 14.90 7.07 -19.93
CA PRO A 241 14.93 5.75 -19.27
C PRO A 241 15.87 5.66 -18.08
N ASP A 242 16.88 6.54 -18.02
CA ASP A 242 17.83 6.62 -16.91
C ASP A 242 17.30 7.41 -15.70
N THR A 243 16.05 7.88 -15.76
CA THR A 243 15.40 8.55 -14.62
C THR A 243 15.42 7.66 -13.38
N THR A 244 15.78 8.23 -12.23
CA THR A 244 15.65 7.55 -10.94
C THR A 244 14.83 8.38 -9.95
N PHE A 245 14.04 7.71 -9.11
CA PHE A 245 13.29 8.38 -8.04
C PHE A 245 13.05 7.45 -6.85
N ALA A 246 12.74 8.02 -5.69
CA ALA A 246 12.43 7.24 -4.50
C ALA A 246 11.00 6.67 -4.59
N PHE A 247 10.85 5.34 -4.62
CA PHE A 247 9.55 4.68 -4.73
C PHE A 247 9.55 3.27 -4.13
N ILE A 248 8.37 2.64 -4.07
CA ILE A 248 8.21 1.26 -3.61
C ILE A 248 8.12 0.36 -4.85
N PRO A 249 9.15 -0.45 -5.18
CA PRO A 249 9.21 -1.22 -6.43
C PRO A 249 7.99 -2.10 -6.65
N MET A 250 7.57 -2.85 -5.63
CA MET A 250 6.43 -3.77 -5.70
C MET A 250 5.11 -3.07 -6.11
N HIS A 251 4.93 -1.81 -5.72
CA HIS A 251 3.73 -1.06 -6.10
C HIS A 251 3.77 -0.65 -7.58
N LEU A 252 4.94 -0.23 -8.06
CA LEU A 252 5.10 0.11 -9.47
C LEU A 252 4.96 -1.15 -10.34
N GLU A 253 5.61 -2.24 -9.95
CA GLU A 253 5.55 -3.53 -10.65
C GLU A 253 4.10 -4.02 -10.80
N TYR A 254 3.29 -3.95 -9.73
CA TYR A 254 1.88 -4.32 -9.81
C TYR A 254 1.11 -3.47 -10.82
N ILE A 255 1.24 -2.14 -10.75
CA ILE A 255 0.54 -1.22 -11.65
C ILE A 255 0.95 -1.46 -13.10
N VAL A 256 2.25 -1.52 -13.35
CA VAL A 256 2.81 -1.68 -14.70
C VAL A 256 2.41 -3.04 -15.27
N THR A 257 2.48 -4.12 -14.48
CA THR A 257 2.06 -5.46 -14.93
C THR A 257 0.58 -5.47 -15.36
N GLU A 258 -0.32 -4.86 -14.59
CA GLU A 258 -1.74 -4.81 -14.94
C GLU A 258 -2.01 -3.96 -16.19
N LEU A 259 -1.34 -2.80 -16.33
CA LEU A 259 -1.46 -1.97 -17.52
C LEU A 259 -0.92 -2.67 -18.77
N LEU A 260 0.25 -3.31 -18.64
CA LEU A 260 0.86 -4.07 -19.73
C LEU A 260 -0.02 -5.25 -20.13
N LYS A 261 -0.57 -6.04 -19.21
CA LYS A 261 -1.51 -7.12 -19.56
C LYS A 261 -2.67 -6.63 -20.44
N ASN A 262 -3.22 -5.46 -20.15
CA ASN A 262 -4.29 -4.88 -20.95
C ASN A 262 -3.79 -4.42 -22.33
N ALA A 263 -2.65 -3.72 -22.39
CA ALA A 263 -2.06 -3.26 -23.65
C ALA A 263 -1.66 -4.43 -24.55
N PHE A 264 -0.89 -5.40 -24.03
CA PHE A 264 -0.47 -6.61 -24.73
C PHE A 264 -1.67 -7.42 -25.24
N ARG A 265 -2.72 -7.59 -24.42
CA ARG A 265 -3.94 -8.27 -24.86
C ARG A 265 -4.63 -7.54 -26.01
N ALA A 266 -4.77 -6.21 -25.91
CA ALA A 266 -5.40 -5.41 -26.96
C ALA A 266 -4.62 -5.48 -28.29
N THR A 267 -3.28 -5.48 -28.22
CA THR A 267 -2.41 -5.65 -29.38
C THR A 267 -2.63 -7.01 -30.02
N VAL A 268 -2.56 -8.10 -29.24
CA VAL A 268 -2.69 -9.48 -29.75
C VAL A 268 -4.07 -9.77 -30.35
N GLU A 269 -5.13 -9.19 -29.76
CA GLU A 269 -6.50 -9.34 -30.27
C GLU A 269 -6.75 -8.49 -31.54
N HIS A 270 -5.91 -7.48 -31.83
CA HIS A 270 -5.95 -6.72 -33.07
C HIS A 270 -5.16 -7.41 -34.19
N ARG A 271 -5.83 -7.66 -35.33
CA ARG A 271 -5.31 -8.48 -36.44
C ARG A 271 -4.01 -7.98 -37.08
N ASP A 272 -3.63 -6.72 -36.87
CA ASP A 272 -2.46 -6.15 -37.53
C ASP A 272 -1.14 -6.36 -36.79
N ASN A 273 -1.13 -6.65 -35.47
CA ASN A 273 0.05 -7.04 -34.65
C ASN A 273 1.40 -6.32 -34.92
N LYS A 274 1.38 -5.18 -35.61
CA LYS A 274 2.58 -4.56 -36.18
C LYS A 274 3.11 -3.40 -35.35
N GLU A 275 2.25 -2.77 -34.56
CA GLU A 275 2.64 -1.62 -33.77
C GLU A 275 3.17 -2.07 -32.40
N PRO A 276 4.42 -1.70 -32.04
CA PRO A 276 4.95 -1.97 -30.73
C PRO A 276 4.21 -1.13 -29.68
N ILE A 277 4.11 -1.67 -28.47
CA ILE A 277 3.63 -0.91 -27.32
C ILE A 277 4.73 0.07 -26.94
N VAL A 278 4.41 1.36 -26.86
CA VAL A 278 5.37 2.40 -26.47
C VAL A 278 5.09 2.85 -25.04
N VAL A 279 6.12 2.87 -24.20
CA VAL A 279 6.06 3.41 -22.84
C VAL A 279 7.03 4.57 -22.71
N THR A 280 6.49 5.78 -22.51
CA THR A 280 7.28 7.00 -22.35
C THR A 280 7.56 7.29 -20.89
N ILE A 281 8.84 7.42 -20.53
CA ILE A 281 9.28 7.88 -19.22
C ILE A 281 9.56 9.38 -19.30
N ALA A 282 8.73 10.17 -18.61
CA ALA A 282 8.84 11.62 -18.56
C ALA A 282 8.96 12.09 -17.10
N PRO A 283 10.17 12.42 -16.61
CA PRO A 283 10.33 12.94 -15.25
C PRO A 283 9.67 14.31 -15.09
N GLU A 284 9.17 14.60 -13.88
CA GLU A 284 8.69 15.94 -13.56
C GLU A 284 9.86 16.93 -13.66
N PRO A 285 9.71 18.07 -14.38
CA PRO A 285 10.77 19.07 -14.43
C PRO A 285 11.09 19.54 -13.01
N PRO A 286 12.37 19.80 -12.70
CA PRO A 286 12.79 20.14 -11.34
C PRO A 286 12.00 21.36 -10.85
N ARG A 287 11.11 21.15 -9.88
CA ARG A 287 10.40 22.25 -9.23
C ARG A 287 11.43 23.15 -8.57
N SER A 288 11.46 24.42 -8.96
CA SER A 288 12.47 25.42 -8.60
C SER A 288 12.59 25.75 -7.10
N ASN A 289 11.98 25.01 -6.16
CA ASN A 289 12.10 25.28 -4.72
C ASN A 289 11.77 24.14 -3.73
N HIS A 290 11.80 22.86 -4.13
CA HIS A 290 11.63 21.76 -3.17
C HIS A 290 12.56 20.57 -3.44
N THR A 291 13.80 20.66 -2.96
CA THR A 291 14.57 19.44 -2.65
C THR A 291 13.88 18.72 -1.50
N LEU A 292 13.30 17.55 -1.77
CA LEU A 292 12.94 16.57 -0.74
C LEU A 292 14.23 16.08 -0.07
N LYS A 293 14.71 16.85 0.91
CA LYS A 293 15.78 16.41 1.81
C LYS A 293 15.15 15.46 2.83
N ILE A 294 15.33 14.16 2.62
CA ILE A 294 15.11 13.17 3.66
C ILE A 294 16.29 13.33 4.64
N GLU A 295 16.14 14.23 5.61
CA GLU A 295 17.15 14.39 6.66
C GLU A 295 17.13 13.17 7.58
N VAL A 296 18.30 12.62 7.86
CA VAL A 296 18.50 11.63 8.92
C VAL A 296 18.02 12.25 10.24
N PRO A 297 17.24 11.54 11.08
CA PRO A 297 16.78 12.10 12.35
C PRO A 297 17.98 12.60 13.16
N LYS A 298 18.02 13.91 13.44
CA LYS A 298 19.05 14.48 14.32
C LYS A 298 18.94 13.82 15.69
N GLU A 299 20.07 13.41 16.26
CA GLU A 299 20.21 12.93 17.64
C GLU A 299 19.93 14.06 18.66
N THR A 300 18.74 14.65 18.66
CA THR A 300 18.33 15.51 19.76
C THR A 300 17.83 14.64 20.89
N ARG A 301 18.78 14.26 21.76
CA ARG A 301 18.57 13.81 23.13
C ARG A 301 17.42 14.59 23.77
N GLY A 302 16.56 13.87 24.49
CA GLY A 302 15.52 14.46 25.31
C GLY A 302 16.08 15.58 26.19
N ARG A 303 15.60 16.79 25.95
CA ARG A 303 15.54 17.84 26.96
C ARG A 303 14.11 18.33 27.00
N LEU A 304 13.39 17.82 27.99
CA LEU A 304 12.26 18.53 28.56
C LEU A 304 12.85 19.78 29.24
N SER A 305 12.71 20.95 28.62
CA SER A 305 12.86 22.22 29.31
C SER A 305 11.48 22.65 29.79
N GLY A 306 11.29 22.66 31.10
CA GLY A 306 10.10 23.22 31.72
C GLY A 306 10.03 24.73 31.53
N VAL A 307 8.79 25.22 31.41
CA VAL A 307 8.13 26.16 32.32
C VAL A 307 6.65 25.79 32.31
#